data_AF-K7LY45-F1
#
_entry.id   AF-K7LY45-F1
#
_cell.length_a   1.000
_cell.length_b   1.000
_cell.length_c   1.000
_cell.angle_alpha   90.00
_cell.angle_beta   90.00
_cell.angle_gamma   90.00
#
_symmetry.space_group_name_H-M   'P 1'
#
loop_
_entity.id
_entity.type
_entity.pdbx_description
1 polymer ?
#
loop_
_entity_poly.entity_id
_entity_poly.type
_entity_poly.pdbx_seq_one_letter_code
_entity_poly.pdbx_strand_id
1 'polypeptide(L)'
;MGANVTVNCVHPGIVRTRLTREREGLLTDLVFFLASKLLKTIPQAAATTCYVATHPRLFNVSDKYFADCNEISTSKLGSNSTEAARLWAASLKYNCFRC
;
A
#
# COMPACT_ATOMS: atom_id res chain seq x y z
N MET A 1 15.21 4.87 22.63
CA MET A 1 16.09 4.80 21.45
C MET A 1 15.23 5.08 20.23
N GLY A 2 15.58 6.09 19.42
CA GLY A 2 14.96 6.30 18.12
C GLY A 2 15.72 5.49 17.08
N ALA A 3 15.05 4.58 16.37
CA ALA A 3 15.64 3.95 15.21
C ALA A 3 15.74 5.00 14.08
N ASN A 4 16.88 5.07 13.38
CA ASN A 4 17.07 5.94 12.24
C ASN A 4 16.35 5.36 11.01
N VAL A 5 15.03 5.29 11.08
CA VAL A 5 14.16 4.66 10.08
C VAL A 5 12.94 5.55 9.83
N THR A 6 12.55 5.65 8.57
CA THR A 6 11.27 6.26 8.15
C THR A 6 10.29 5.16 7.78
N VAL A 7 9.01 5.34 8.11
CA VAL A 7 7.95 4.40 7.75
C VAL A 7 6.87 5.15 6.99
N ASN A 8 6.52 4.67 5.79
CA ASN A 8 5.50 5.25 4.94
C ASN A 8 4.65 4.14 4.31
N CYS A 9 3.47 4.51 3.83
CA CYS A 9 2.55 3.62 3.13
C CYS A 9 2.41 4.05 1.67
N VAL A 10 2.22 3.09 0.77
CA VAL A 10 2.06 3.34 -0.67
C VAL A 10 0.83 2.64 -1.23
N HIS A 11 0.16 3.30 -2.16
CA HIS A 11 -0.90 2.73 -2.99
C HIS A 11 -0.38 2.59 -4.43
N PRO A 12 -0.18 1.35 -4.93
CA PRO A 12 0.35 1.12 -6.28
C PRO A 12 -0.67 1.44 -7.37
N GLY A 13 -1.94 1.64 -7.02
CA GLY A 13 -3.05 1.72 -7.97
C GLY A 13 -3.59 0.34 -8.33
N ILE A 14 -4.47 0.30 -9.32
CA ILE A 14 -5.10 -0.94 -9.78
C ILE A 14 -4.28 -1.49 -10.94
N VAL A 15 -3.80 -2.73 -10.79
CA VAL A 15 -2.93 -3.41 -11.75
C VAL A 15 -3.47 -4.82 -11.96
N ARG A 16 -3.48 -5.27 -13.21
CA ARG A 16 -3.79 -6.66 -13.53
C ARG A 16 -2.63 -7.56 -13.05
N THR A 17 -2.77 -8.10 -11.83
CA THR A 17 -1.83 -9.05 -11.21
C THR A 17 -2.59 -10.32 -10.80
N ARG A 18 -1.85 -11.31 -10.28
CA ARG A 18 -2.43 -12.55 -9.72
C ARG A 18 -3.09 -12.38 -8.34
N LEU A 19 -3.28 -11.14 -7.86
CA LEU A 19 -3.94 -10.88 -6.58
C LEU A 19 -5.41 -11.34 -6.61
N THR A 20 -6.08 -11.18 -7.75
CA THR A 20 -7.46 -11.62 -7.97
C THR A 20 -7.56 -13.01 -8.61
N ARG A 21 -6.52 -13.87 -8.45
CA ARG A 21 -6.47 -15.19 -9.09
C ARG A 21 -7.66 -16.10 -8.76
N GLU A 22 -8.18 -15.99 -7.54
CA GLU A 22 -9.36 -16.78 -7.11
C GLU A 22 -10.65 -16.35 -7.79
N ARG A 23 -10.64 -15.17 -8.43
CA ARG A 23 -11.75 -14.66 -9.25
C ARG A 23 -11.44 -14.79 -10.74
N GLU A 24 -10.40 -15.54 -11.13
CA GLU A 24 -10.11 -15.77 -12.55
C GLU A 24 -11.29 -16.41 -13.26
N GLY A 25 -11.58 -15.93 -14.47
CA GLY A 25 -12.74 -16.34 -15.24
C GLY A 25 -13.21 -15.23 -16.18
N LEU A 26 -14.10 -15.59 -17.09
CA LEU A 26 -14.55 -14.73 -18.19
C LEU A 26 -15.05 -13.37 -17.71
N LEU A 27 -15.76 -13.31 -16.58
CA LEU A 27 -16.27 -12.06 -16.02
C LEU A 27 -15.14 -11.13 -15.58
N THR A 28 -14.15 -11.65 -14.85
CA THR A 28 -13.00 -10.87 -14.38
C THR A 28 -12.12 -10.44 -15.55
N ASP A 29 -11.96 -11.29 -16.57
CA ASP A 29 -11.27 -10.94 -17.80
C ASP A 29 -11.98 -9.82 -18.56
N LEU A 30 -13.31 -9.88 -18.66
CA LEU A 30 -14.12 -8.84 -19.28
C LEU A 30 -14.00 -7.52 -18.49
N VAL A 31 -14.07 -7.56 -17.16
CA VAL A 31 -13.90 -6.37 -16.32
C VAL A 31 -12.52 -5.75 -16.53
N PHE A 32 -11.45 -6.55 -16.51
CA PHE A 32 -10.10 -6.04 -16.77
C PHE A 32 -9.92 -5.56 -18.21
N PHE A 33 -10.57 -6.17 -19.19
CA PHE A 33 -10.54 -5.73 -20.58
C PHE A 33 -11.22 -4.36 -20.73
N LEU A 34 -12.42 -4.21 -20.19
CA LEU A 34 -13.17 -2.95 -20.19
C LEU A 34 -12.45 -1.85 -19.40
N ALA A 35 -11.85 -2.20 -18.26
CA ALA A 35 -11.11 -1.26 -17.42
C ALA A 35 -9.66 -1.04 -17.86
N SER A 36 -9.18 -1.69 -18.92
CA SER A 36 -7.75 -1.75 -19.29
C SER A 36 -7.07 -0.38 -19.38
N LYS A 37 -7.77 0.65 -19.88
CA LYS A 37 -7.26 2.02 -19.96
C LYS A 37 -7.11 2.74 -18.61
N LEU A 38 -7.80 2.24 -17.58
CA LEU A 38 -7.76 2.76 -16.21
C LEU A 38 -6.76 1.98 -15.33
N LEU A 39 -6.26 0.84 -15.82
CA LEU A 39 -5.28 0.03 -15.11
C LEU A 39 -3.87 0.56 -15.35
N LYS A 40 -3.06 0.51 -14.30
CA LYS A 40 -1.62 0.77 -14.40
C LYS A 40 -0.91 -0.45 -14.95
N THR A 41 0.18 -0.20 -15.68
CA THR A 41 1.19 -1.21 -15.98
C THR A 41 2.00 -1.54 -14.72
N ILE A 42 2.72 -2.67 -14.73
CA ILE A 42 3.60 -3.07 -13.62
C ILE A 42 4.64 -1.97 -13.30
N PRO A 43 5.36 -1.37 -14.29
CA PRO A 43 6.28 -0.27 -14.01
C PRO A 43 5.62 0.96 -13.39
N GLN A 44 4.44 1.36 -13.88
CA GLN A 44 3.69 2.49 -13.32
C GLN A 44 3.28 2.25 -11.86
N ALA A 45 2.90 1.02 -11.53
CA ALA A 45 2.53 0.64 -10.18
C ALA A 45 3.70 0.60 -9.21
N ALA A 46 4.86 0.13 -9.69
CA ALA A 46 6.10 0.10 -8.92
C ALA A 46 6.68 1.51 -8.70
N ALA A 47 6.37 2.47 -9.56
CA ALA A 47 6.94 3.82 -9.53
C ALA A 47 6.79 4.50 -8.16
N THR A 48 5.59 4.46 -7.55
CA THR A 48 5.36 5.07 -6.23
C THR A 48 6.22 4.42 -5.16
N THR A 49 6.34 3.08 -5.15
CA THR A 49 7.18 2.36 -4.20
C THR A 49 8.64 2.73 -4.35
N CYS A 50 9.16 2.74 -5.59
CA CYS A 50 10.54 3.12 -5.86
C CYS A 50 10.80 4.58 -5.48
N TYR A 51 9.89 5.49 -5.81
CA TYR A 51 9.98 6.90 -5.44
C TYR A 51 10.06 7.08 -3.92
N VAL A 52 9.14 6.45 -3.17
CA VAL A 52 9.10 6.55 -1.71
C VAL A 52 10.32 5.95 -1.03
N ALA A 53 10.85 4.84 -1.58
CA ALA A 53 12.00 4.15 -1.01
C ALA A 53 13.35 4.83 -1.29
N THR A 54 13.46 5.61 -2.37
CA THR A 54 14.79 6.03 -2.88
C THR A 54 14.95 7.51 -3.16
N HIS A 55 13.86 8.27 -3.34
CA HIS A 55 13.99 9.64 -3.81
C HIS A 55 14.52 10.56 -2.69
N PRO A 56 15.60 11.35 -2.91
CA PRO A 56 16.25 12.14 -1.86
C PRO A 56 15.33 13.13 -1.13
N ARG A 57 14.31 13.63 -1.83
CA ARG A 57 13.26 14.50 -1.25
C ARG A 57 12.55 13.87 -0.04
N LEU A 58 12.57 12.54 0.08
CA LEU A 58 11.85 11.80 1.12
C LEU A 58 12.76 11.28 2.23
N PHE A 59 14.04 11.67 2.28
CA PHE A 59 15.04 11.15 3.21
C PHE A 59 14.61 11.13 4.69
N ASN A 60 13.87 12.16 5.15
CA ASN A 60 13.36 12.26 6.51
C ASN A 60 11.82 12.35 6.55
N VAL A 61 11.15 11.86 5.51
CA VAL A 61 9.68 11.85 5.46
C VAL A 61 9.19 10.54 6.03
N SER A 62 8.33 10.60 7.05
CA SER A 62 7.72 9.45 7.71
C SER A 62 6.25 9.72 8.01
N ASP A 63 5.49 8.66 8.25
CA ASP A 63 4.05 8.66 8.57
C ASP A 63 3.17 9.23 7.45
N LYS A 64 3.60 9.05 6.20
CA LYS A 64 2.88 9.54 5.01
C LYS A 64 2.29 8.40 4.20
N TYR A 65 1.25 8.74 3.44
CA TYR A 65 0.60 7.85 2.49
C TYR A 65 0.76 8.41 1.07
N PHE A 66 1.21 7.57 0.13
CA PHE A 66 1.50 8.01 -1.22
C PHE A 66 0.70 7.24 -2.27
N ALA A 67 0.23 7.95 -3.30
CA ALA A 67 -0.31 7.38 -4.52
C ALA A 67 0.19 8.21 -5.70
N ASP A 68 0.46 7.55 -6.83
CA ASP A 68 0.93 8.24 -8.05
C ASP A 68 2.12 9.17 -7.80
N CYS A 69 3.08 8.73 -6.98
CA CYS A 69 4.25 9.51 -6.53
C CYS A 69 3.94 10.83 -5.80
N ASN A 70 2.71 11.01 -5.31
CA ASN A 70 2.28 12.18 -4.54
C ASN A 70 1.82 11.77 -3.13
N GLU A 71 2.04 12.63 -2.14
CA GLU A 71 1.44 12.46 -0.81
C GLU A 71 -0.08 12.66 -0.92
N ILE A 72 -0.85 11.76 -0.33
CA ILE A 72 -2.32 11.79 -0.33
C ILE A 72 -2.85 11.54 1.09
N SER A 73 -4.06 12.03 1.36
CA SER A 73 -4.73 11.81 2.63
C SER A 73 -5.27 10.40 2.76
N THR A 74 -5.17 9.81 3.95
CA THR A 74 -5.84 8.56 4.30
C THR A 74 -7.32 8.77 4.61
N SER A 75 -8.08 7.68 4.72
CA SER A 75 -9.42 7.73 5.30
C SER A 75 -9.35 8.09 6.80
N LYS A 76 -10.50 8.53 7.37
CA LYS A 76 -10.62 8.80 8.82
C LYS A 76 -10.19 7.62 9.69
N LEU A 77 -10.51 6.40 9.25
CA LEU A 77 -10.13 5.19 9.96
C LEU A 77 -8.63 4.89 9.78
N GLY A 78 -8.09 5.14 8.59
CA GLY A 78 -6.66 4.94 8.30
C GLY A 78 -5.72 5.86 9.09
N SER A 79 -6.21 7.03 9.53
CA SER A 79 -5.47 7.96 10.39
C SER A 79 -5.85 7.88 11.88
N ASN A 80 -6.62 6.88 12.31
CA ASN A 80 -7.07 6.78 13.70
C ASN A 80 -6.01 6.07 14.56
N SER A 81 -5.28 6.85 15.36
CA SER A 81 -4.23 6.35 16.24
C SER A 81 -4.72 5.36 17.31
N THR A 82 -5.96 5.52 17.78
CA THR A 82 -6.56 4.61 18.78
C THR A 82 -6.81 3.24 18.16
N GLU A 83 -7.36 3.18 16.96
CA GLU A 83 -7.59 1.91 16.25
C GLU A 83 -6.27 1.26 15.82
N ALA A 84 -5.27 2.06 15.39
CA ALA A 84 -3.94 1.55 15.09
C ALA A 84 -3.27 0.89 16.31
N ALA A 85 -3.35 1.52 17.49
CA ALA A 85 -2.80 0.96 18.73
C ALA A 85 -3.51 -0.34 19.15
N ARG A 86 -4.85 -0.40 19.00
CA ARG A 86 -5.63 -1.62 19.24
C ARG A 86 -5.22 -2.75 18.29
N LEU A 87 -5.10 -2.45 16.99
CA LEU A 87 -4.68 -3.40 15.97
C LEU A 87 -3.27 -3.94 16.26
N TRP A 88 -2.34 -3.08 16.65
CA TRP A 88 -0.98 -3.48 17.02
C TRP A 88 -0.97 -4.43 18.22
N ALA A 89 -1.66 -4.08 19.31
CA ALA A 89 -1.73 -4.92 20.51
C ALA A 89 -2.38 -6.28 20.22
N ALA A 90 -3.46 -6.31 19.43
CA ALA A 90 -4.07 -7.56 18.98
C ALA A 90 -3.09 -8.40 18.14
N SER A 91 -2.38 -7.77 17.20
CA SER A 91 -1.41 -8.46 16.32
C SER A 91 -0.25 -9.08 17.11
N LEU A 92 0.25 -8.40 18.15
CA LEU A 92 1.27 -8.97 19.04
C LEU A 92 0.75 -10.19 19.79
N LYS A 93 -0.50 -10.16 20.27
CA LYS A 93 -1.12 -11.31 20.94
C LYS A 93 -1.20 -12.54 20.03
N TYR A 94 -1.51 -12.37 18.75
CA TYR A 94 -1.59 -13.49 17.81
C TYR A 94 -0.22 -13.98 17.31
N ASN A 95 0.77 -13.10 17.19
CA ASN A 95 2.11 -13.47 16.71
C ASN A 95 3.00 -14.09 17.80
N CYS A 96 2.75 -13.82 19.09
CA CYS A 96 3.54 -14.41 20.19
C CYS A 96 3.30 -15.91 20.43
N PHE A 97 2.39 -16.58 19.69
CA PHE A 97 2.22 -18.04 19.76
C PHE A 97 3.22 -18.83 18.91
N ARG A 98 4.23 -18.17 18.32
CA ARG A 98 5.22 -18.79 17.43
C ARG A 98 6.67 -18.78 17.94
N CYS A 99 6.88 -18.48 19.22
CA CYS A 99 8.19 -18.59 19.88
C CYS A 99 8.22 -19.81 20.79
#